data_AF-A0A142D4M4-F1
#
_entry.id   AF-A0A142D4M4-F1
#
_cell.length_a   1.000
_cell.length_b   1.000
_cell.length_c   1.000
_cell.angle_alpha   90.00
_cell.angle_beta   90.00
_cell.angle_gamma   90.00
#
_symmetry.space_group_name_H-M   'P 1'
#
loop_
_entity.id
_entity.type
_entity.pdbx_description
1 polymer ?
#
loop_
_entity_poly.entity_id
_entity_poly.type
_entity_poly.pdbx_seq_one_letter_code
_entity_poly.pdbx_strand_id
1 'polypeptide(L)'
;MRKTHALTEAAIELALFAVLFLLALYAPVIGIVAALFLALPFMVFTMRHGWIPAMLLLAAALVISGLIGSLLSLPMALMFGTVGMAVGAMLSKQKNRYLVLLVGALVFLANIVLDYIISIQFLHVDMIQDTLALVRESFDTAMNLMKGMGQAPPLEMQRQFEQGLKLIGYMVPTLFVIASFALAYATIIVSLPVMKRLKLPVGSWPPFRELMWPKTVLWLYVFVLLLSLFPFKEGSFAYIAVLNLSYVLQLAMIVQGFSFLYYAAYKKGVGKGVVAAGTVVCLFLPFLLYLVAIFGIIDLGFDLRRRI
;
A
#
# COMPACT_ATOMS: atom_id res chain seq x y z
N MET A 1 29.67 5.45 27.99
CA MET A 1 28.49 4.67 28.38
C MET A 1 27.33 4.74 27.36
N ARG A 2 26.95 5.91 26.81
CA ARG A 2 25.89 6.00 25.76
C ARG A 2 26.13 5.19 24.49
N LYS A 3 27.39 5.10 24.01
CA LYS A 3 27.73 4.39 22.76
C LYS A 3 27.65 2.86 22.88
N THR A 4 28.02 2.30 24.03
CA THR A 4 28.00 0.85 24.27
C THR A 4 26.57 0.29 24.30
N HIS A 5 25.65 1.04 24.92
CA HIS A 5 24.22 0.68 24.95
C HIS A 5 23.57 0.68 23.57
N ALA A 6 23.90 1.66 22.71
CA ALA A 6 23.39 1.73 21.35
C ALA A 6 23.88 0.56 20.48
N LEU A 7 25.12 0.10 20.68
CA LEU A 7 25.66 -1.06 19.96
C LEU A 7 24.96 -2.36 20.38
N THR A 8 24.71 -2.54 21.67
CA THR A 8 23.97 -3.71 22.19
C THR A 8 22.53 -3.72 21.67
N GLU A 9 21.83 -2.58 21.69
CA GLU A 9 20.48 -2.51 21.10
C GLU A 9 20.49 -2.75 19.59
N ALA A 10 21.48 -2.23 18.86
CA ALA A 10 21.60 -2.50 17.42
C ALA A 10 21.75 -3.99 17.14
N ALA A 11 22.55 -4.71 17.94
CA ALA A 11 22.70 -6.16 17.82
C ALA A 11 21.40 -6.91 18.10
N ILE A 12 20.62 -6.48 19.11
CA ILE A 12 19.31 -7.07 19.43
C ILE A 12 18.32 -6.86 18.27
N GLU A 13 18.22 -5.63 17.76
CA GLU A 13 17.31 -5.30 16.65
C GLU A 13 17.72 -5.99 15.35
N LEU A 14 19.03 -6.13 15.11
CA LEU A 14 19.55 -6.88 13.97
C LEU A 14 19.23 -8.38 14.09
N ALA A 15 19.38 -8.97 15.28
CA ALA A 15 19.01 -10.36 15.52
C ALA A 15 17.51 -10.60 15.36
N LEU A 16 16.68 -9.68 15.87
CA LEU A 16 15.23 -9.71 15.68
C LEU A 16 14.87 -9.63 14.20
N PHE A 17 15.47 -8.69 13.46
CA PHE A 17 15.30 -8.58 12.02
C PHE A 17 15.69 -9.89 11.31
N ALA A 18 16.86 -10.46 11.64
CA ALA A 18 17.35 -11.69 11.02
C ALA A 18 16.37 -12.87 11.19
N VAL A 19 15.82 -13.04 12.40
CA VAL A 19 14.82 -14.09 12.67
C VAL A 19 13.54 -13.83 11.89
N LEU A 20 13.01 -12.61 11.90
CA LEU A 20 11.82 -12.25 11.15
C LEU A 20 12.02 -12.42 9.65
N PHE A 21 13.21 -12.10 9.14
CA PHE A 21 13.57 -12.21 7.74
C PHE A 21 13.67 -13.67 7.29
N LEU A 22 14.32 -14.52 8.09
CA LEU A 22 14.36 -15.96 7.85
C LEU A 22 12.95 -16.56 7.81
N LEU A 23 12.09 -16.19 8.76
CA LEU A 23 10.69 -16.63 8.77
C LEU A 23 9.95 -16.11 7.53
N ALA A 24 10.15 -14.85 7.15
CA ALA A 24 9.50 -14.26 5.98
C ALA A 24 9.87 -14.96 4.67
N LEU A 25 11.10 -15.44 4.55
CA LEU A 25 11.57 -16.13 3.33
C LEU A 25 11.19 -17.60 3.28
N TYR A 26 11.28 -18.32 4.41
CA TYR A 26 11.27 -19.78 4.39
C TYR A 26 10.09 -20.42 5.14
N ALA A 27 9.38 -19.68 6.00
CA ALA A 27 8.18 -20.18 6.65
C ALA A 27 6.96 -19.74 5.83
N PRO A 28 6.05 -20.64 5.40
CA PRO A 28 4.89 -20.29 4.56
C PRO A 28 3.91 -19.27 5.18
N VAL A 29 2.72 -19.67 5.63
CA VAL A 29 1.70 -18.77 6.17
C VAL A 29 2.24 -17.81 7.25
N ILE A 30 3.20 -18.29 8.06
CA ILE A 30 3.88 -17.52 9.10
C ILE A 30 4.75 -16.40 8.51
N GLY A 31 5.38 -16.63 7.36
CA GLY A 31 6.27 -15.66 6.72
C GLY A 31 5.55 -14.39 6.27
N ILE A 32 4.30 -14.51 5.81
CA ILE A 32 3.46 -13.35 5.48
C ILE A 32 3.26 -12.46 6.72
N VAL A 33 2.97 -13.07 7.86
CA VAL A 33 2.80 -12.34 9.13
C VAL A 33 4.14 -11.75 9.58
N ALA A 34 5.23 -12.52 9.52
CA ALA A 34 6.57 -12.07 9.90
C ALA A 34 7.04 -10.87 9.04
N ALA A 35 6.73 -10.88 7.74
CA ALA A 35 7.07 -9.81 6.81
C ALA A 35 6.49 -8.45 7.25
N LEU A 36 5.27 -8.44 7.79
CA LEU A 36 4.64 -7.21 8.29
C LEU A 36 5.40 -6.58 9.48
N PHE A 37 6.15 -7.40 10.23
CA PHE A 37 6.99 -6.96 11.35
C PHE A 37 8.44 -6.64 10.94
N LEU A 38 8.86 -6.83 9.69
CA LEU A 38 10.26 -6.59 9.28
C LEU A 38 10.72 -5.14 9.45
N ALA A 39 9.79 -4.18 9.33
CA ALA A 39 10.09 -2.78 9.56
C ALA A 39 10.18 -2.43 11.06
N LEU A 40 9.66 -3.28 11.96
CA LEU A 40 9.58 -2.99 13.40
C LEU A 40 10.96 -2.75 14.04
N PRO A 41 11.99 -3.59 13.81
CA PRO A 41 13.30 -3.36 14.41
C PRO A 41 13.89 -2.00 14.02
N PHE A 42 13.73 -1.62 12.75
CA PHE A 42 14.17 -0.31 12.25
C PHE A 42 13.34 0.84 12.81
N MET A 43 12.01 0.68 12.94
CA MET A 43 11.15 1.68 13.59
C MET A 43 11.60 1.95 15.03
N VAL A 44 11.75 0.90 15.83
CA VAL A 44 12.13 0.99 17.25
C VAL A 44 13.53 1.60 17.37
N PHE A 45 14.50 1.09 16.61
CA PHE A 45 15.87 1.57 16.67
C PHE A 45 15.99 3.04 16.25
N THR A 46 15.32 3.44 15.17
CA THR A 46 15.32 4.82 14.69
C THR A 46 14.63 5.77 15.68
N MET A 47 13.56 5.33 16.35
CA MET A 47 12.91 6.12 17.40
C MET A 47 13.83 6.38 18.60
N ARG A 48 14.69 5.43 18.95
CA ARG A 48 15.60 5.54 20.12
C ARG A 48 16.90 6.28 19.81
N HIS A 49 17.50 6.00 18.66
CA HIS A 49 18.87 6.44 18.33
C HIS A 49 18.95 7.44 17.17
N GLY A 50 17.84 7.68 16.47
CA GLY A 50 17.77 8.58 15.32
C GLY A 50 18.20 7.91 14.00
N TRP A 51 18.23 8.73 12.95
CA TRP A 51 18.41 8.25 11.56
C TRP A 51 19.81 7.72 11.26
N ILE A 52 20.86 8.40 11.74
CA ILE A 52 22.25 8.08 11.40
C ILE A 52 22.64 6.68 11.91
N PRO A 53 22.39 6.31 13.19
CA PRO A 53 22.67 4.95 13.65
C PRO A 53 21.82 3.90 12.92
N ALA A 54 20.58 4.23 12.56
CA ALA A 54 19.71 3.30 11.87
C ALA A 54 20.17 2.96 10.44
N MET A 55 20.90 3.87 9.77
CA MET A 55 21.57 3.56 8.51
C MET A 55 22.64 2.48 8.66
N LEU A 56 23.37 2.46 9.79
CA LEU A 56 24.35 1.40 10.07
C LEU A 56 23.66 0.07 10.35
N LEU A 57 22.53 0.09 11.07
CA LEU A 57 21.69 -1.10 11.26
C LEU A 57 21.18 -1.64 9.92
N LEU A 58 20.74 -0.76 9.01
CA LEU A 58 20.33 -1.14 7.65
C LEU A 58 21.47 -1.76 6.86
N ALA A 59 22.67 -1.18 6.89
CA ALA A 59 23.84 -1.76 6.24
C ALA A 59 24.15 -3.17 6.76
N ALA A 60 24.12 -3.36 8.09
CA ALA A 60 24.31 -4.68 8.69
C ALA A 60 23.18 -5.66 8.31
N ALA A 61 21.93 -5.19 8.28
CA ALA A 61 20.78 -6.00 7.90
C ALA A 61 20.84 -6.43 6.43
N LEU A 62 21.35 -5.60 5.51
CA LEU A 62 21.56 -5.98 4.12
C LEU A 62 22.60 -7.09 3.99
N VAL A 63 23.72 -7.01 4.73
CA VAL A 63 24.72 -8.08 4.78
C VAL A 63 24.10 -9.38 5.29
N ILE A 64 23.39 -9.33 6.41
CA ILE A 64 22.70 -10.49 7.00
C ILE A 64 21.65 -11.06 6.03
N SER A 65 20.91 -10.21 5.33
CA SER A 65 19.88 -10.62 4.37
C SER A 65 20.48 -11.37 3.18
N GLY A 66 21.63 -10.91 2.68
CA GLY A 66 22.39 -11.60 1.63
C GLY A 66 22.98 -12.93 2.10
N LEU A 67 23.35 -13.06 3.39
CA LEU A 67 23.84 -14.32 3.96
C LEU A 67 22.73 -15.34 4.21
N ILE A 68 21.54 -14.89 4.63
CA ILE A 68 20.38 -15.77 4.90
C ILE A 68 19.66 -16.18 3.61
N GLY A 69 19.52 -15.23 2.68
CA GLY A 69 18.76 -15.40 1.44
C GLY A 69 19.67 -15.48 0.22
N SER A 70 19.35 -14.65 -0.77
CA SER A 70 20.12 -14.52 -2.01
C SER A 70 20.22 -13.05 -2.38
N LEU A 71 20.89 -12.72 -3.50
CA LEU A 71 20.90 -11.35 -3.99
C LEU A 71 19.48 -10.79 -4.22
N LEU A 72 18.52 -11.66 -4.54
CA LEU A 72 17.12 -11.32 -4.78
C LEU A 72 16.34 -10.99 -3.49
N SER A 73 16.87 -11.31 -2.31
CA SER A 73 16.23 -10.99 -1.03
C SER A 73 16.63 -9.60 -0.50
N LEU A 74 17.71 -9.00 -1.03
CA LEU A 74 18.17 -7.66 -0.62
C LEU A 74 17.13 -6.55 -0.82
N PRO A 75 16.37 -6.49 -1.94
CA PRO A 75 15.32 -5.51 -2.14
C PRO A 75 14.30 -5.49 -0.99
N MET A 76 13.88 -6.66 -0.52
CA MET A 76 12.95 -6.79 0.60
C MET A 76 13.52 -6.18 1.89
N ALA A 77 14.78 -6.48 2.22
CA ALA A 77 15.45 -5.92 3.38
C ALA A 77 15.61 -4.39 3.28
N LEU A 78 15.97 -3.89 2.09
CA LEU A 78 16.06 -2.46 1.81
C LEU A 78 14.71 -1.77 1.96
N MET A 79 13.65 -2.37 1.42
CA MET A 79 12.29 -1.85 1.47
C MET A 79 11.79 -1.72 2.91
N PHE A 80 11.75 -2.81 3.67
CA PHE A 80 11.27 -2.77 5.05
C PHE A 80 12.19 -1.99 5.97
N GLY A 81 13.50 -2.00 5.71
CA GLY A 81 14.49 -1.22 6.43
C GLY A 81 14.29 0.29 6.27
N THR A 82 14.24 0.78 5.04
CA THR A 82 14.04 2.21 4.74
C THR A 82 12.67 2.71 5.18
N VAL A 83 11.61 1.91 5.01
CA VAL A 83 10.28 2.25 5.52
C VAL A 83 10.29 2.32 7.04
N GLY A 84 10.86 1.33 7.72
CA GLY A 84 10.90 1.29 9.18
C GLY A 84 11.67 2.48 9.74
N MET A 85 12.78 2.85 9.10
CA MET A 85 13.50 4.08 9.44
C MET A 85 12.63 5.32 9.25
N ALA A 86 11.99 5.48 8.08
CA ALA A 86 11.16 6.64 7.75
C ALA A 86 10.00 6.82 8.73
N VAL A 87 9.24 5.74 8.97
CA VAL A 87 8.13 5.72 9.92
C VAL A 87 8.62 5.99 11.35
N GLY A 88 9.72 5.35 11.78
CA GLY A 88 10.30 5.54 13.10
C GLY A 88 10.73 6.99 13.35
N ALA A 89 11.38 7.64 12.38
CA ALA A 89 11.77 9.04 12.46
C ALA A 89 10.58 10.01 12.53
N MET A 90 9.46 9.65 11.90
CA MET A 90 8.24 10.47 11.93
C MET A 90 7.45 10.29 13.23
N LEU A 91 7.43 9.06 13.76
CA LEU A 91 6.83 8.76 15.06
C LEU A 91 7.61 9.41 16.21
N SER A 92 8.95 9.42 16.18
CA SER A 92 9.75 10.08 17.24
C SER A 92 9.50 11.58 17.34
N LYS A 93 9.17 12.23 16.22
CA LYS A 93 8.81 13.66 16.14
C LYS A 93 7.34 13.94 16.48
N GLN A 94 6.56 12.95 16.92
CA GLN A 94 5.14 13.07 17.24
C GLN A 94 4.31 13.75 16.14
N LYS A 95 4.65 13.51 14.87
CA LYS A 95 3.97 14.12 13.72
C LYS A 95 2.56 13.56 13.57
N ASN A 96 1.71 14.29 12.83
CA ASN A 96 0.37 13.84 12.46
C ASN A 96 0.45 12.42 11.87
N ARG A 97 -0.37 11.50 12.36
CA ARG A 97 -0.29 10.07 12.01
C ARG A 97 -0.72 9.77 10.60
N TYR A 98 -1.61 10.58 10.02
CA TYR A 98 -1.91 10.50 8.59
C TYR A 98 -0.68 10.89 7.76
N LEU A 99 0.15 11.78 8.27
CA LEU A 99 1.43 12.13 7.66
C LEU A 99 2.46 10.99 7.85
N VAL A 100 2.47 10.31 9.01
CA VAL A 100 3.27 9.08 9.20
C VAL A 100 2.88 8.00 8.18
N LEU A 101 1.58 7.76 8.00
CA LEU A 101 1.07 6.81 7.01
C LEU A 101 1.46 7.23 5.58
N LEU A 102 1.29 8.51 5.23
CA LEU A 102 1.65 9.04 3.93
C LEU A 102 3.15 8.87 3.65
N VAL A 103 4.02 9.20 4.61
CA VAL A 103 5.47 9.00 4.46
C VAL A 103 5.80 7.52 4.31
N GLY A 104 5.21 6.64 5.13
CA GLY A 104 5.39 5.19 4.99
C GLY A 104 4.97 4.68 3.62
N ALA A 105 3.82 5.11 3.12
CA ALA A 105 3.31 4.73 1.80
C ALA A 105 4.18 5.27 0.66
N LEU A 106 4.67 6.51 0.76
CA LEU A 106 5.58 7.08 -0.25
C LEU A 106 6.93 6.36 -0.29
N VAL A 107 7.48 5.97 0.86
CA VAL A 107 8.74 5.21 0.91
C VAL A 107 8.52 3.79 0.41
N PHE A 108 7.41 3.13 0.74
CA PHE A 108 7.05 1.85 0.11
C PHE A 108 6.90 1.98 -1.40
N LEU A 109 6.20 3.00 -1.88
CA LEU A 109 6.01 3.25 -3.31
C LEU A 109 7.35 3.44 -4.02
N ALA A 110 8.25 4.24 -3.44
CA ALA A 110 9.59 4.45 -3.98
C ALA A 110 10.39 3.14 -4.08
N ASN A 111 10.31 2.29 -3.05
CA ASN A 111 10.95 0.97 -3.08
C ASN A 111 10.31 0.03 -4.10
N ILE A 112 8.98 -0.05 -4.19
CA ILE A 112 8.29 -0.89 -5.19
C ILE A 112 8.69 -0.48 -6.62
N VAL A 113 8.73 0.83 -6.89
CA VAL A 113 9.16 1.35 -8.19
C VAL A 113 10.63 1.04 -8.45
N LEU A 114 11.49 1.22 -7.44
CA LEU A 114 12.91 0.91 -7.54
C LEU A 114 13.13 -0.59 -7.81
N ASP A 115 12.44 -1.46 -7.09
CA ASP A 115 12.52 -2.91 -7.23
C ASP A 115 12.05 -3.35 -8.63
N TYR A 116 10.97 -2.74 -9.14
CA TYR A 116 10.52 -2.99 -10.51
C TYR A 116 11.56 -2.56 -11.56
N ILE A 117 12.17 -1.38 -11.40
CA ILE A 117 13.24 -0.91 -12.29
C ILE A 117 14.45 -1.84 -12.21
N ILE A 118 14.84 -2.28 -11.01
CA ILE A 118 15.96 -3.21 -10.81
C ILE A 118 15.67 -4.54 -11.51
N SER A 119 14.45 -5.07 -11.37
CA SER A 119 14.04 -6.31 -12.02
C SER A 119 14.22 -6.25 -13.54
N ILE A 120 13.77 -5.17 -14.18
CA ILE A 120 13.90 -5.03 -15.64
C ILE A 120 15.36 -4.81 -16.04
N GLN A 121 16.06 -3.87 -15.41
CA GLN A 121 17.35 -3.39 -15.89
C GLN A 121 18.52 -4.31 -15.54
N PHE A 122 18.46 -4.99 -14.39
CA PHE A 122 19.55 -5.85 -13.92
C PHE A 122 19.22 -7.33 -14.05
N LEU A 123 17.99 -7.73 -13.75
CA LEU A 123 17.59 -9.14 -13.82
C LEU A 123 17.07 -9.54 -15.21
N HIS A 124 16.78 -8.58 -16.08
CA HIS A 124 16.16 -8.79 -17.39
C HIS A 124 14.81 -9.53 -17.29
N VAL A 125 14.10 -9.32 -16.17
CA VAL A 125 12.80 -9.92 -15.87
C VAL A 125 11.76 -8.80 -15.76
N ASP A 126 10.75 -8.81 -16.63
CA ASP A 126 9.59 -7.93 -16.49
C ASP A 126 8.46 -8.70 -15.79
N MET A 127 8.51 -8.69 -14.45
CA MET A 127 7.56 -9.42 -13.62
C MET A 127 6.10 -9.10 -13.94
N ILE A 128 5.80 -7.88 -14.37
CA ILE A 128 4.44 -7.47 -14.70
C ILE A 128 4.02 -8.11 -16.03
N GLN A 129 4.84 -8.03 -17.07
CA GLN A 129 4.54 -8.67 -18.35
C GLN A 129 4.49 -10.19 -18.25
N ASP A 130 5.41 -10.80 -17.51
CA ASP A 130 5.42 -12.24 -17.27
C ASP A 130 4.14 -12.69 -16.56
N THR A 131 3.69 -11.94 -15.56
CA THR A 131 2.41 -12.22 -14.87
C THR A 131 1.22 -12.08 -15.82
N LEU A 132 1.17 -11.02 -16.63
CA LEU A 132 0.10 -10.84 -17.62
C LEU A 132 0.11 -11.94 -18.69
N ALA A 133 1.29 -12.42 -19.10
CA ALA A 133 1.45 -13.52 -20.04
C ALA A 133 0.93 -14.84 -19.47
N LEU A 134 1.22 -15.14 -18.20
CA LEU A 134 0.67 -16.32 -17.51
C LEU A 134 -0.86 -16.29 -17.41
N VAL A 135 -1.44 -15.12 -17.14
CA VAL A 135 -2.90 -14.96 -17.13
C VAL A 135 -3.49 -15.17 -18.53
N ARG A 136 -2.84 -14.66 -19.57
CA ARG A 136 -3.25 -14.89 -20.96
C ARG A 136 -3.16 -16.36 -21.35
N GLU A 137 -2.07 -17.04 -21.02
CA GLU A 137 -1.88 -18.48 -21.29
C GLU A 137 -2.96 -19.33 -20.60
N SER A 138 -3.30 -18.97 -19.36
CA SER A 138 -4.38 -19.63 -18.61
C SER A 138 -5.74 -19.46 -19.30
N PHE A 139 -6.01 -18.26 -19.84
CA PHE A 139 -7.22 -18.01 -20.62
C PHE A 139 -7.24 -18.78 -21.94
N ASP A 140 -6.14 -18.80 -22.69
CA ASP A 140 -6.02 -19.54 -23.94
C ASP A 140 -6.21 -21.05 -23.73
N THR A 141 -5.66 -21.57 -22.63
CA THR A 141 -5.87 -22.97 -22.21
C THR A 141 -7.35 -23.26 -21.97
N ALA A 142 -8.05 -22.38 -21.26
CA ALA A 142 -9.50 -22.51 -21.03
C ALA A 142 -10.30 -22.46 -22.35
N MET A 143 -9.91 -21.59 -23.29
CA MET A 143 -10.55 -21.50 -24.61
C MET A 143 -10.31 -22.75 -25.46
N ASN A 144 -9.13 -23.34 -25.38
CA ASN A 144 -8.82 -24.58 -26.10
C ASN A 144 -9.58 -25.78 -25.53
N LEU A 145 -9.78 -25.86 -24.21
CA LEU A 145 -10.65 -26.86 -23.60
C LEU A 145 -12.10 -26.73 -24.07
N MET A 146 -12.62 -25.50 -24.13
CA MET A 146 -13.97 -25.23 -24.64
C MET A 146 -14.13 -25.69 -26.09
N LYS A 147 -13.15 -25.37 -26.95
CA LYS A 147 -13.10 -25.87 -28.34
C LYS A 147 -13.07 -27.39 -28.41
N GLY A 148 -12.28 -28.04 -27.55
CA GLY A 148 -12.21 -29.50 -27.45
C GLY A 148 -13.53 -30.17 -27.04
N MET A 149 -14.39 -29.44 -26.32
CA MET A 149 -15.75 -29.88 -25.95
C MET A 149 -16.80 -29.57 -27.04
N GLY A 150 -16.38 -29.11 -28.23
CA GLY A 150 -17.28 -28.76 -29.33
C GLY A 150 -17.97 -27.39 -29.17
N GLN A 151 -17.55 -26.58 -28.20
CA GLN A 151 -18.05 -25.23 -28.01
C GLN A 151 -17.11 -24.21 -28.68
N ALA A 152 -17.65 -23.33 -29.51
CA ALA A 152 -16.88 -22.22 -30.07
C ALA A 152 -16.85 -21.06 -29.04
N PRO A 153 -15.68 -20.68 -28.50
CA PRO A 153 -15.60 -19.56 -27.58
C PRO A 153 -16.05 -18.26 -28.26
N PRO A 154 -16.93 -17.45 -27.64
CA PRO A 154 -17.41 -16.22 -28.24
C PRO A 154 -16.25 -15.25 -28.51
N LEU A 155 -16.19 -14.71 -29.73
CA LEU A 155 -15.14 -13.74 -30.11
C LEU A 155 -15.18 -12.48 -29.23
N GLU A 156 -16.38 -12.09 -28.79
CA GLU A 156 -16.57 -10.98 -27.85
C GLU A 156 -15.89 -11.23 -26.50
N MET A 157 -15.93 -12.46 -26.00
CA MET A 157 -15.28 -12.84 -24.74
C MET A 157 -13.76 -12.65 -24.84
N GLN A 158 -13.16 -13.08 -25.94
CA GLN A 158 -11.72 -12.88 -26.19
C GLN A 158 -11.36 -11.40 -26.26
N ARG A 159 -12.16 -10.60 -26.97
CA ARG A 159 -11.95 -9.14 -27.07
C ARG A 159 -12.06 -8.45 -25.71
N GLN A 160 -13.07 -8.79 -24.91
CA GLN A 160 -13.24 -8.23 -23.57
C GLN A 160 -12.09 -8.62 -22.65
N PHE A 161 -11.63 -9.87 -22.71
CA PHE A 161 -10.48 -10.33 -21.95
C PHE A 161 -9.21 -9.55 -22.29
N GLU A 162 -8.93 -9.38 -23.59
CA GLU A 162 -7.76 -8.64 -24.07
C GLU A 162 -7.79 -7.16 -23.67
N GLN A 163 -8.96 -6.52 -23.78
CA GLN A 163 -9.17 -5.16 -23.29
C GLN A 163 -8.95 -5.07 -21.77
N GLY A 164 -9.41 -6.07 -21.01
CA GLY A 164 -9.19 -6.17 -19.57
C GLY A 164 -7.70 -6.26 -19.21
N LEU A 165 -6.95 -7.16 -19.86
CA LEU A 165 -5.51 -7.30 -19.64
C LEU A 165 -4.76 -6.00 -19.96
N LYS A 166 -5.10 -5.36 -21.08
CA LYS A 166 -4.52 -4.07 -21.48
C LYS A 166 -4.80 -2.99 -20.44
N LEU A 167 -6.03 -2.92 -19.92
CA LEU A 167 -6.40 -1.99 -18.87
C LEU A 167 -5.62 -2.24 -17.57
N ILE A 168 -5.47 -3.51 -17.14
CA ILE A 168 -4.65 -3.88 -15.98
C ILE A 168 -3.22 -3.40 -16.17
N GLY A 169 -2.63 -3.63 -17.36
CA GLY A 169 -1.29 -3.15 -17.71
C GLY A 169 -1.16 -1.63 -17.60
N TYR A 170 -2.19 -0.87 -18.00
CA TYR A 170 -2.20 0.59 -17.82
C TYR A 170 -2.40 1.03 -16.37
N MET A 171 -3.02 0.21 -15.52
CA MET A 171 -3.30 0.52 -14.11
C MET A 171 -2.17 0.15 -13.15
N VAL A 172 -1.03 -0.37 -13.65
CA VAL A 172 0.13 -0.76 -12.82
C VAL A 172 0.55 0.35 -11.83
N PRO A 173 0.66 1.64 -12.23
CA PRO A 173 0.98 2.69 -11.27
C PRO A 173 -0.04 2.83 -10.13
N THR A 174 -1.35 2.71 -10.43
CA THR A 174 -2.42 2.72 -9.42
C THR A 174 -2.26 1.53 -8.47
N LEU A 175 -1.97 0.34 -9.00
CA LEU A 175 -1.76 -0.86 -8.19
C LEU A 175 -0.58 -0.70 -7.24
N PHE A 176 0.52 -0.08 -7.69
CA PHE A 176 1.67 0.23 -6.83
C PHE A 176 1.30 1.20 -5.70
N VAL A 177 0.50 2.23 -5.99
CA VAL A 177 0.00 3.15 -4.97
C VAL A 177 -0.91 2.43 -3.96
N ILE A 178 -1.83 1.59 -4.43
CA ILE A 178 -2.72 0.83 -3.54
C ILE A 178 -1.90 -0.11 -2.63
N ALA A 179 -0.97 -0.87 -3.22
CA ALA A 179 -0.10 -1.79 -2.51
C ALA A 179 0.76 -1.05 -1.46
N SER A 180 1.33 0.10 -1.81
CA SER A 180 2.18 0.86 -0.90
C SER A 180 1.42 1.40 0.32
N PHE A 181 0.20 1.93 0.12
CA PHE A 181 -0.66 2.37 1.22
C PHE A 181 -1.13 1.20 2.09
N ALA A 182 -1.50 0.07 1.47
CA ALA A 182 -1.93 -1.12 2.20
C ALA A 182 -0.80 -1.68 3.08
N LEU A 183 0.41 -1.82 2.51
CA LEU A 183 1.60 -2.27 3.25
C LEU A 183 1.96 -1.30 4.37
N ALA A 184 2.01 0.00 4.09
CA ALA A 184 2.29 1.03 5.10
C ALA A 184 1.30 0.94 6.27
N TYR A 185 0.00 0.87 5.97
CA TYR A 185 -1.03 0.78 6.99
C TYR A 185 -0.90 -0.51 7.82
N ALA A 186 -0.77 -1.66 7.16
CA ALA A 186 -0.65 -2.95 7.84
C ALA A 186 0.59 -2.98 8.75
N THR A 187 1.77 -2.64 8.22
CA THR A 187 3.03 -2.61 8.96
C THR A 187 2.99 -1.67 10.15
N ILE A 188 2.40 -0.47 10.02
CA ILE A 188 2.26 0.47 11.15
C ILE A 188 1.32 -0.12 12.21
N ILE A 189 0.14 -0.59 11.81
CA ILE A 189 -0.89 -1.05 12.74
C ILE A 189 -0.42 -2.26 13.55
N VAL A 190 0.25 -3.24 12.94
CA VAL A 190 0.78 -4.41 13.67
C VAL A 190 1.94 -4.03 14.59
N SER A 191 2.67 -2.97 14.26
CA SER A 191 3.81 -2.50 15.05
C SER A 191 3.39 -1.65 16.26
N LEU A 192 2.26 -0.96 16.21
CA LEU A 192 1.78 -0.08 17.29
C LEU A 192 1.65 -0.77 18.65
N PRO A 193 1.05 -1.97 18.80
CA PRO A 193 0.98 -2.67 20.08
C PRO A 193 2.35 -2.95 20.68
N VAL A 194 3.32 -3.37 19.86
CA VAL A 194 4.67 -3.67 20.32
C VAL A 194 5.37 -2.39 20.78
N MET A 195 5.30 -1.32 19.98
CA MET A 195 5.88 -0.02 20.34
C MET A 195 5.28 0.55 21.64
N LYS A 196 3.97 0.38 21.86
CA LYS A 196 3.31 0.77 23.13
C LYS A 196 3.82 -0.02 24.32
N ARG A 197 4.02 -1.34 24.18
CA ARG A 197 4.60 -2.20 25.24
C ARG A 197 6.03 -1.78 25.57
N LEU A 198 6.80 -1.34 24.58
CA LEU A 198 8.14 -0.78 24.75
C LEU A 198 8.14 0.67 25.29
N LYS A 199 6.98 1.22 25.68
CA LYS A 199 6.80 2.58 26.20
C LYS A 199 7.33 3.68 25.25
N LEU A 200 7.33 3.42 23.95
CA LEU A 200 7.72 4.41 22.94
C LEU A 200 6.60 5.45 22.74
N PRO A 201 6.94 6.73 22.44
CA PRO A 201 5.99 7.82 22.30
C PRO A 201 5.24 7.77 20.96
N VAL A 202 4.40 6.75 20.76
CA VAL A 202 3.55 6.60 19.55
C VAL A 202 2.17 7.23 19.69
N GLY A 203 1.75 7.61 20.91
CA GLY A 203 0.42 8.15 21.27
C GLY A 203 -0.79 7.32 20.80
N SER A 204 -1.99 7.92 20.74
CA SER A 204 -3.26 7.31 20.33
C SER A 204 -3.59 7.43 18.83
N TRP A 205 -3.66 6.31 18.09
CA TRP A 205 -4.00 6.35 16.66
C TRP A 205 -5.46 6.79 16.46
N PRO A 206 -5.75 7.87 15.71
CA PRO A 206 -7.09 8.39 15.57
C PRO A 206 -7.96 7.35 14.88
N PRO A 207 -9.23 7.27 15.25
CA PRO A 207 -10.16 6.37 14.59
C PRO A 207 -10.29 6.74 13.11
N PHE A 208 -10.53 5.75 12.25
CA PHE A 208 -10.69 5.94 10.80
C PHE A 208 -11.72 7.03 10.44
N ARG A 209 -12.76 7.20 11.25
CA ARG A 209 -13.80 8.24 11.11
C ARG A 209 -13.28 9.69 11.22
N GLU A 210 -12.05 9.91 11.67
CA GLU A 210 -11.43 11.25 11.75
C GLU A 210 -10.52 11.53 10.55
N LEU A 211 -10.36 10.56 9.63
CA LEU A 211 -9.57 10.74 8.42
C LEU A 211 -10.22 11.81 7.54
N MET A 212 -9.43 12.83 7.21
CA MET A 212 -9.82 13.88 6.28
C MET A 212 -8.65 14.20 5.36
N TRP A 213 -8.88 14.10 4.06
CA TRP A 213 -7.92 14.61 3.08
C TRP A 213 -7.87 16.14 3.10
N PRO A 214 -6.75 16.75 2.67
CA PRO A 214 -6.72 18.18 2.37
C PRO A 214 -7.69 18.54 1.25
N LYS A 215 -8.30 19.74 1.31
CA LYS A 215 -9.19 20.26 0.25
C LYS A 215 -8.52 20.29 -1.14
N THR A 216 -7.19 20.38 -1.19
CA THR A 216 -6.41 20.27 -2.42
C THR A 216 -6.67 18.96 -3.18
N VAL A 217 -6.88 17.84 -2.48
CA VAL A 217 -7.13 16.53 -3.11
C VAL A 217 -8.46 16.55 -3.88
N LEU A 218 -9.48 17.25 -3.38
CA LEU A 218 -10.75 17.44 -4.10
C LEU A 218 -10.55 18.23 -5.39
N TRP A 219 -9.83 19.35 -5.34
CA TRP A 219 -9.59 20.18 -6.51
C TRP A 219 -8.73 19.45 -7.56
N LEU A 220 -7.74 18.68 -7.12
CA LEU A 220 -6.98 17.79 -8.00
C LEU A 220 -7.87 16.75 -8.66
N TYR A 221 -8.81 16.15 -7.90
CA TYR A 221 -9.76 15.18 -8.45
C TYR A 221 -10.65 15.80 -9.53
N VAL A 222 -11.23 16.97 -9.26
CA VAL A 222 -12.06 17.69 -10.25
C VAL A 222 -11.24 18.04 -11.49
N PHE A 223 -10.01 18.53 -11.33
CA PHE A 223 -9.14 18.84 -12.45
C PHE A 223 -8.81 17.62 -13.31
N VAL A 224 -8.47 16.49 -12.68
CA VAL A 224 -8.16 15.24 -13.40
C VAL A 224 -9.40 14.67 -14.09
N LEU A 225 -10.59 14.79 -13.49
CA LEU A 225 -11.85 14.43 -14.15
C LEU A 225 -12.12 15.28 -15.39
N LEU A 226 -11.79 16.57 -15.36
CA LEU A 226 -11.92 17.41 -16.56
C LEU A 226 -10.90 16.99 -17.62
N LEU A 227 -9.68 16.63 -17.23
CA LEU A 227 -8.68 16.09 -18.15
C LEU A 227 -9.11 14.76 -18.77
N SER A 228 -9.79 13.89 -18.02
CA SER A 228 -10.22 12.58 -18.55
C SER A 228 -11.29 12.66 -19.64
N LEU A 229 -11.94 13.83 -19.81
CA LEU A 229 -12.86 14.10 -20.93
C LEU A 229 -12.12 14.37 -22.25
N PHE A 230 -10.82 14.63 -22.23
CA PHE A 230 -10.04 14.83 -23.44
C PHE A 230 -9.72 13.48 -24.10
N PRO A 231 -9.83 13.38 -25.44
CA PRO A 231 -9.57 12.14 -26.17
C PRO A 231 -8.07 11.88 -26.34
N PHE A 232 -7.38 11.53 -25.25
CA PHE A 232 -5.98 11.14 -25.32
C PHE A 232 -5.81 9.86 -26.13
N LYS A 233 -4.73 9.79 -26.92
CA LYS A 233 -4.36 8.58 -27.64
C LYS A 233 -4.11 7.44 -26.65
N GLU A 234 -4.79 6.32 -26.84
CA GLU A 234 -4.61 5.14 -26.01
C GLU A 234 -3.13 4.70 -25.99
N GLY A 235 -2.63 4.34 -24.80
CA GLY A 235 -1.24 3.96 -24.60
C GLY A 235 -0.23 5.11 -24.60
N SER A 236 -0.66 6.35 -24.86
CA SER A 236 0.19 7.52 -24.65
C SER A 236 0.46 7.75 -23.16
N PHE A 237 1.58 8.42 -22.85
CA PHE A 237 1.89 8.82 -21.47
C PHE A 237 0.75 9.61 -20.82
N ALA A 238 0.16 10.57 -21.54
CA ALA A 238 -0.95 11.38 -21.04
C ALA A 238 -2.18 10.53 -20.69
N TYR A 239 -2.53 9.56 -21.56
CA TYR A 239 -3.62 8.62 -21.30
C TYR A 239 -3.37 7.82 -20.01
N ILE A 240 -2.19 7.22 -19.87
CA ILE A 240 -1.83 6.41 -18.70
C ILE A 240 -1.80 7.27 -17.43
N ALA A 241 -1.22 8.47 -17.49
CA ALA A 241 -1.13 9.37 -16.36
C ALA A 241 -2.51 9.81 -15.85
N VAL A 242 -3.38 10.28 -16.75
CA VAL A 242 -4.74 10.71 -16.40
C VAL A 242 -5.57 9.55 -15.87
N LEU A 243 -5.46 8.37 -16.48
CA LEU A 243 -6.14 7.15 -16.04
C LEU A 243 -5.75 6.78 -14.60
N ASN A 244 -4.46 6.70 -14.29
CA ASN A 244 -4.01 6.33 -12.95
C ASN A 244 -4.32 7.39 -11.90
N LEU A 245 -4.13 8.68 -12.23
CA LEU A 245 -4.52 9.77 -11.32
C LEU A 245 -6.03 9.74 -11.04
N SER A 246 -6.86 9.45 -12.05
CA SER A 246 -8.31 9.33 -11.88
C SER A 246 -8.65 8.22 -10.88
N TYR A 247 -8.08 7.02 -11.04
CA TYR A 247 -8.34 5.90 -10.14
C TYR A 247 -7.84 6.13 -8.71
N VAL A 248 -6.62 6.66 -8.54
CA VAL A 248 -6.05 6.95 -7.21
C VAL A 248 -6.89 8.01 -6.49
N LEU A 249 -7.28 9.09 -7.18
CA LEU A 249 -8.08 10.15 -6.58
C LEU A 249 -9.52 9.70 -6.33
N GLN A 250 -10.10 8.86 -7.20
CA GLN A 250 -11.39 8.23 -6.95
C GLN A 250 -11.35 7.35 -5.69
N LEU A 251 -10.31 6.54 -5.52
CA LEU A 251 -10.12 5.75 -4.30
C LEU A 251 -10.00 6.64 -3.06
N ALA A 252 -9.27 7.76 -3.16
CA ALA A 252 -9.18 8.73 -2.08
C ALA A 252 -10.55 9.31 -1.69
N MET A 253 -11.41 9.61 -2.69
CA MET A 253 -12.80 10.06 -2.43
C MET A 253 -13.67 8.97 -1.81
N ILE A 254 -13.52 7.71 -2.23
CA ILE A 254 -14.21 6.56 -1.60
C ILE A 254 -13.80 6.42 -0.14
N VAL A 255 -12.49 6.47 0.16
CA VAL A 255 -11.95 6.42 1.52
C VAL A 255 -12.49 7.58 2.38
N GLN A 256 -12.54 8.80 1.81
CA GLN A 256 -13.15 9.96 2.48
C GLN A 256 -14.64 9.74 2.76
N GLY A 257 -15.37 9.20 1.78
CA GLY A 257 -16.80 8.89 1.89
C GLY A 257 -17.07 7.88 2.99
N PHE A 258 -16.32 6.79 3.04
CA PHE A 258 -16.43 5.85 4.17
C PHE A 258 -16.06 6.50 5.50
N SER A 259 -14.98 7.28 5.56
CA SER A 259 -14.62 7.98 6.80
C SER A 259 -15.76 8.88 7.30
N PHE A 260 -16.42 9.59 6.39
CA PHE A 260 -17.60 10.41 6.69
C PHE A 260 -18.80 9.57 7.15
N LEU A 261 -19.11 8.47 6.47
CA LEU A 261 -20.20 7.57 6.88
C LEU A 261 -19.98 7.01 8.28
N TYR A 262 -18.75 6.62 8.62
CA TYR A 262 -18.39 6.19 9.97
C TYR A 262 -18.50 7.33 11.00
N TYR A 263 -18.17 8.56 10.61
CA TYR A 263 -18.35 9.73 11.48
C TYR A 263 -19.83 10.00 11.76
N ALA A 264 -20.66 10.07 10.72
CA ALA A 264 -22.09 10.31 10.81
C ALA A 264 -22.80 9.22 11.62
N ALA A 265 -22.43 7.95 11.39
CA ALA A 265 -22.95 6.81 12.14
C ALA A 265 -22.59 6.91 13.63
N TYR A 266 -21.34 7.27 13.95
CA TYR A 266 -20.92 7.48 15.34
C TYR A 266 -21.70 8.60 16.02
N LYS A 267 -21.88 9.73 15.35
CA LYS A 267 -22.62 10.87 15.92
C LYS A 267 -24.11 10.56 16.13
N LYS A 268 -24.69 9.73 15.27
CA LYS A 268 -26.08 9.27 15.37
C LYS A 268 -26.27 8.04 16.28
N GLY A 269 -25.21 7.56 16.94
CA GLY A 269 -25.30 6.39 17.83
C GLY A 269 -25.55 5.05 17.12
N VAL A 270 -25.29 4.96 15.81
CA VAL A 270 -25.49 3.73 15.04
C VAL A 270 -24.46 2.68 15.46
N GLY A 271 -24.91 1.44 15.66
CA GLY A 271 -24.05 0.33 16.08
C GLY A 271 -22.94 0.03 15.07
N LYS A 272 -21.72 -0.23 15.58
CA LYS A 272 -20.53 -0.50 14.75
C LYS A 272 -20.71 -1.65 13.75
N GLY A 273 -21.49 -2.67 14.12
CA GLY A 273 -21.78 -3.82 13.26
C GLY A 273 -22.59 -3.44 12.01
N VAL A 274 -23.54 -2.52 12.14
CA VAL A 274 -24.37 -2.03 11.01
C VAL A 274 -23.51 -1.28 10.00
N VAL A 275 -22.62 -0.41 10.50
CA VAL A 275 -21.71 0.36 9.65
C VAL A 275 -20.74 -0.58 8.92
N ALA A 276 -20.17 -1.57 9.64
CA ALA A 276 -19.28 -2.55 9.04
C ALA A 276 -19.99 -3.40 7.98
N ALA A 277 -21.20 -3.88 8.24
CA ALA A 277 -22.01 -4.61 7.27
C ALA A 277 -22.32 -3.75 6.03
N GLY A 278 -22.69 -2.48 6.23
CA GLY A 278 -22.92 -1.54 5.13
C GLY A 278 -21.67 -1.31 4.26
N THR A 279 -20.49 -1.20 4.88
CA THR A 279 -19.21 -1.12 4.16
C THR A 279 -18.98 -2.37 3.31
N VAL A 280 -19.18 -3.56 3.88
CA VAL A 280 -19.02 -4.83 3.15
C VAL A 280 -19.97 -4.89 1.95
N VAL A 281 -21.24 -4.54 2.12
CA VAL A 281 -22.22 -4.48 1.02
C VAL A 281 -21.78 -3.51 -0.08
N CYS A 282 -21.25 -2.33 0.28
CA CYS A 282 -20.73 -1.37 -0.70
C CYS A 282 -19.55 -1.91 -1.49
N LEU A 283 -18.67 -2.72 -0.87
CA LEU A 283 -17.53 -3.35 -1.56
C LEU A 283 -17.96 -4.42 -2.56
N PHE A 284 -19.05 -5.15 -2.30
CA PHE A 284 -19.61 -6.14 -3.23
C PHE A 284 -20.42 -5.52 -4.37
N LEU A 285 -20.85 -4.27 -4.23
CA LEU A 285 -21.70 -3.58 -5.21
C LEU A 285 -20.98 -2.32 -5.73
N PRO A 286 -20.22 -2.42 -6.84
CA PRO A 286 -19.40 -1.32 -7.35
C PRO A 286 -20.15 0.00 -7.57
N PHE A 287 -21.43 -0.05 -7.96
CA PHE A 287 -22.24 1.15 -8.14
C PHE A 287 -22.40 1.96 -6.83
N LEU A 288 -22.43 1.30 -5.67
CA LEU A 288 -22.49 1.96 -4.36
C LEU A 288 -21.20 2.71 -4.06
N LEU A 289 -20.04 2.24 -4.54
CA LEU A 289 -18.77 2.94 -4.35
C LEU A 289 -18.76 4.32 -5.02
N TYR A 290 -19.46 4.48 -6.14
CA TYR A 290 -19.65 5.81 -6.74
C TYR A 290 -20.46 6.74 -5.84
N LEU A 291 -21.52 6.23 -5.19
CA LEU A 291 -22.30 7.00 -4.21
C LEU A 291 -21.46 7.36 -2.98
N VAL A 292 -20.64 6.42 -2.49
CA VAL A 292 -19.69 6.67 -1.39
C VAL A 292 -18.68 7.75 -1.79
N ALA A 293 -18.14 7.70 -3.00
CA ALA A 293 -17.24 8.73 -3.51
C ALA A 293 -17.91 10.12 -3.52
N ILE A 294 -19.18 10.19 -3.96
CA ILE A 294 -19.97 11.43 -3.92
C ILE A 294 -20.08 11.98 -2.49
N PHE A 295 -20.36 11.12 -1.50
CA PHE A 295 -20.34 11.56 -0.10
C PHE A 295 -18.98 12.09 0.33
N GLY A 296 -17.88 11.47 -0.12
CA GLY A 296 -16.53 11.95 0.14
C GLY A 296 -16.25 13.34 -0.45
N ILE A 297 -16.69 13.58 -1.69
CA ILE A 297 -16.58 14.88 -2.37
C ILE A 297 -17.38 15.93 -1.61
N ILE A 298 -18.64 15.63 -1.25
CA ILE A 298 -19.52 16.57 -0.56
C ILE A 298 -18.96 16.89 0.83
N ASP A 299 -18.52 15.87 1.59
CA ASP A 299 -17.89 16.05 2.91
C ASP A 299 -16.69 16.98 2.84
N LEU A 300 -15.78 16.74 1.89
CA LEU A 300 -14.55 17.49 1.75
C LEU A 300 -14.79 18.92 1.21
N GLY A 301 -15.75 19.08 0.30
CA GLY A 301 -16.07 20.37 -0.33
C GLY A 301 -16.86 21.30 0.59
N PHE A 302 -17.86 20.78 1.31
CA PHE A 302 -18.80 21.57 2.11
C PHE A 302 -18.60 21.45 3.63
N ASP A 303 -17.61 20.66 4.08
CA ASP A 303 -17.27 20.48 5.49
C ASP A 303 -18.46 19.90 6.29
N LEU A 304 -19.10 18.83 5.78
CA LEU A 304 -20.36 18.31 6.34
C LEU A 304 -20.23 17.88 7.80
N ARG A 305 -19.08 17.34 8.19
CA ARG A 305 -18.80 16.94 9.59
C ARG A 305 -19.00 18.06 10.60
N ARG A 306 -18.83 19.33 10.20
CA ARG A 306 -19.05 20.48 11.09
C ARG A 306 -20.53 20.82 11.28
N ARG A 307 -21.40 20.33 10.40
CA ARG A 307 -22.82 20.68 10.32
C ARG A 307 -23.75 19.59 10.86
N ILE A 308 -23.27 18.36 10.94
CA ILE A 308 -23.97 17.21 11.56
C ILE A 308 -23.50 17.14 12.97
#